data_AF-A0A6L9QL02-F1
#
_entry.id   AF-A0A6L9QL02-F1
#
_cell.length_a   1.000
_cell.length_b   1.000
_cell.length_c   1.000
_cell.angle_alpha   90.00
_cell.angle_beta   90.00
_cell.angle_gamma   90.00
#
_symmetry.space_group_name_H-M   'P 1'
#
loop_
_entity.id
_entity.type
_entity.pdbx_description
1 polymer ?
#
loop_
_entity_poly.entity_id
_entity_poly.type
_entity_poly.pdbx_seq_one_letter_code
_entity_poly.pdbx_strand_id
1 'polypeptide(L)'
;MSTWAYIRGWLEFHGQRAEAERIIRAGDADGWTFPESGWLDAACYARAVRSQHSDDVLEQVRKIAALPAMDEDNDRVCGLFLVSHEEGRQDEWQIRDGQVHISQAPPRYDYLWQ
;
A
#
# COMPACT_ATOMS: atom_id res chain seq x y z
N MET A 1 -22.41 -1.35 -13.58
CA MET A 1 -21.96 -0.05 -13.03
C MET A 1 -20.56 -0.29 -12.51
N SER A 2 -19.59 0.55 -12.87
CA SER A 2 -18.21 0.33 -12.43
C SER A 2 -18.05 0.93 -11.03
N THR A 3 -17.91 0.06 -10.04
CA THR A 3 -17.72 0.39 -8.64
C THR A 3 -16.34 1.04 -8.43
N TRP A 4 -16.22 1.93 -7.45
CA TRP A 4 -14.95 2.52 -7.04
C TRP A 4 -14.39 1.86 -5.77
N ALA A 5 -13.07 1.83 -5.69
CA ALA A 5 -12.29 1.46 -4.52
C ALA A 5 -11.42 2.65 -4.10
N TYR A 6 -11.57 3.09 -2.86
CA TYR A 6 -10.80 4.17 -2.25
C TYR A 6 -9.67 3.55 -1.46
N ILE A 7 -8.46 3.65 -1.99
CA ILE A 7 -7.27 3.02 -1.42
C ILE A 7 -6.45 4.12 -0.77
N ARG A 8 -6.11 3.93 0.52
CA ARG A 8 -5.21 4.81 1.26
C ARG A 8 -4.29 3.99 2.14
N GLY A 9 -3.02 4.35 2.22
CA GLY A 9 -2.07 3.59 3.00
C GLY A 9 -0.64 4.09 2.85
N TRP A 10 0.28 3.35 3.43
CA TRP A 10 1.70 3.63 3.34
C TRP A 10 2.54 2.35 3.38
N LEU A 11 3.76 2.48 2.89
CA LEU A 11 4.86 1.53 3.02
C LEU A 11 6.02 2.23 3.71
N GLU A 12 6.66 1.55 4.66
CA GLU A 12 7.87 1.98 5.34
C GLU A 12 9.05 1.11 4.88
N PHE A 13 10.21 1.74 4.71
CA PHE A 13 11.40 1.16 4.14
C PHE A 13 12.58 1.23 5.10
N HIS A 14 13.46 0.24 4.96
CA HIS A 14 14.70 0.07 5.70
C HIS A 14 15.84 -0.11 4.66
N GLY A 15 15.94 0.87 3.74
CA GLY A 15 16.92 0.85 2.63
C GLY A 15 16.37 0.40 1.26
N GLN A 16 15.11 -0.04 1.17
CA GLN A 16 14.50 -0.51 -0.08
C GLN A 16 13.91 0.61 -0.96
N ARG A 17 13.90 1.88 -0.51
CA ARG A 17 13.18 2.99 -1.17
C ARG A 17 13.49 3.13 -2.66
N ALA A 18 14.76 3.09 -3.04
CA ALA A 18 15.17 3.27 -4.44
C ALA A 18 14.62 2.17 -5.37
N GLU A 19 14.53 0.93 -4.87
CA GLU A 19 13.94 -0.19 -5.62
C GLU A 19 12.42 -0.09 -5.65
N ALA A 20 11.79 0.25 -4.52
CA ALA A 20 10.35 0.50 -4.44
C ALA A 20 9.92 1.60 -5.42
N GLU A 21 10.66 2.70 -5.49
CA GLU A 21 10.40 3.80 -6.43
C GLU A 21 10.50 3.35 -7.90
N ARG A 22 11.45 2.47 -8.22
CA ARG A 22 11.55 1.90 -9.57
C ARG A 22 10.34 1.05 -9.91
N ILE A 23 9.88 0.20 -8.98
CA ILE A 23 8.68 -0.63 -9.15
C ILE A 23 7.44 0.26 -9.37
N ILE A 24 7.29 1.30 -8.56
CA ILE A 24 6.17 2.25 -8.66
C ILE A 24 6.19 2.96 -10.02
N ARG A 25 7.33 3.52 -10.43
CA ARG A 25 7.48 4.23 -11.71
C ARG A 25 7.32 3.32 -12.94
N ALA A 26 7.62 2.03 -12.81
CA ALA A 26 7.43 1.06 -13.90
C ALA A 26 5.96 0.64 -14.09
N GLY A 27 5.11 0.83 -13.08
CA GLY A 27 3.66 0.64 -13.19
C GLY A 27 2.91 1.98 -13.23
N ASP A 28 1.73 2.03 -12.60
CA ASP A 28 0.99 3.28 -12.39
C ASP A 28 1.56 4.01 -11.16
N ALA A 29 2.12 5.19 -11.36
CA ALA A 29 2.66 6.03 -10.29
C ALA A 29 1.60 6.94 -9.67
N ASP A 30 0.42 7.07 -10.29
CA ASP A 30 -0.64 7.95 -9.81
C ASP A 30 -1.12 7.53 -8.41
N GLY A 31 -1.19 8.51 -7.50
CA GLY A 31 -1.60 8.30 -6.11
C GLY A 31 -0.45 8.00 -5.16
N TRP A 32 0.73 7.62 -5.67
CA TRP A 32 1.93 7.48 -4.87
C TRP A 32 2.60 8.84 -4.61
N THR A 33 3.09 9.02 -3.39
CA THR A 33 3.96 10.15 -3.02
C THR A 33 5.03 9.68 -2.06
N PHE A 34 6.17 10.35 -2.09
CA PHE A 34 7.29 10.10 -1.20
C PHE A 34 7.49 11.34 -0.35
N PRO A 35 7.12 11.31 0.95
CA PRO A 35 7.39 12.42 1.85
C PRO A 35 8.87 12.83 1.79
N GLU A 36 9.11 14.13 1.65
CA GLU A 36 10.43 14.71 1.75
C GLU A 36 10.66 15.15 3.20
N SER A 37 11.90 14.97 3.68
CA SER A 37 12.36 15.31 5.03
C SER A 37 11.69 14.51 6.18
N GLY A 38 12.48 14.17 7.20
CA GLY A 38 12.05 13.32 8.31
C GLY A 38 12.95 12.10 8.50
N TRP A 39 12.66 11.32 9.54
CA TRP A 39 13.39 10.09 9.87
C TRP A 39 12.73 8.83 9.30
N LEU A 40 11.48 8.94 8.85
CA LEU A 40 10.72 7.82 8.30
C LEU A 40 10.90 7.76 6.79
N ASP A 41 11.53 6.69 6.29
CA ASP A 41 11.61 6.42 4.85
C ASP A 41 10.35 5.70 4.40
N ALA A 42 9.47 6.38 3.66
CA ALA A 42 8.15 5.86 3.33
C ALA A 42 7.67 6.25 1.93
N ALA A 43 6.70 5.49 1.44
CA ALA A 43 5.84 5.86 0.32
C ALA A 43 4.38 5.82 0.77
N CYS A 44 3.64 6.89 0.52
CA CYS A 44 2.21 6.98 0.80
C CYS A 44 1.40 6.79 -0.48
N TYR A 45 0.24 6.17 -0.36
CA TYR A 45 -0.72 6.06 -1.45
C TYR A 45 -2.08 6.61 -1.02
N ALA A 46 -2.70 7.42 -1.86
CA ALA A 46 -4.09 7.83 -1.67
C ALA A 46 -4.75 8.14 -3.03
N ARG A 47 -5.68 7.30 -3.47
CA ARG A 47 -6.44 7.50 -4.71
C ARG A 47 -7.71 6.66 -4.75
N ALA A 48 -8.73 7.17 -5.42
CA ALA A 48 -9.88 6.36 -5.84
C ALA A 48 -9.59 5.74 -7.21
N VAL A 49 -9.72 4.42 -7.31
CA VAL A 49 -9.54 3.66 -8.55
C VAL A 49 -10.82 2.91 -8.88
N ARG A 50 -11.03 2.52 -10.14
CA ARG A 50 -12.10 1.56 -10.45
C ARG A 50 -11.79 0.25 -9.74
N SER A 51 -12.79 -0.44 -9.19
CA SER A 51 -12.57 -1.69 -8.45
C SER A 51 -11.84 -2.75 -9.29
N GLN A 52 -12.00 -2.76 -10.62
CA GLN A 52 -11.26 -3.65 -11.52
C GLN A 52 -9.75 -3.37 -11.61
N HIS A 53 -9.30 -2.19 -11.15
CA HIS A 53 -7.89 -1.77 -11.11
C HIS A 53 -7.31 -1.79 -9.69
N SER A 54 -8.07 -2.19 -8.66
CA SER A 54 -7.50 -2.34 -7.32
C SER A 54 -6.45 -3.45 -7.25
N ASP A 55 -6.62 -4.49 -8.08
CA ASP A 55 -5.67 -5.59 -8.18
C ASP A 55 -4.33 -5.15 -8.76
N ASP A 56 -4.31 -4.15 -9.65
CA ASP A 56 -3.08 -3.57 -10.20
C ASP A 56 -2.26 -2.87 -9.10
N VAL A 57 -2.94 -2.12 -8.23
CA VAL A 57 -2.32 -1.48 -7.05
C VAL A 57 -1.82 -2.54 -6.07
N LEU A 58 -2.63 -3.57 -5.80
CA LEU A 58 -2.25 -4.68 -4.94
C LEU A 58 -1.03 -5.44 -5.47
N GLU A 59 -0.92 -5.63 -6.79
CA GLU A 59 0.23 -6.28 -7.41
C GLU A 59 1.52 -5.46 -7.24
N GLN A 60 1.45 -4.13 -7.42
CA GLN A 60 2.58 -3.25 -7.10
C GLN A 60 2.98 -3.38 -5.63
N VAL A 61 2.03 -3.31 -4.70
CA VAL A 61 2.29 -3.45 -3.26
C VAL A 61 2.93 -4.81 -2.95
N ARG A 62 2.47 -5.90 -3.57
CA ARG A 62 3.08 -7.24 -3.43
C ARG A 62 4.52 -7.30 -3.92
N LYS A 63 4.82 -6.66 -5.06
CA LYS A 63 6.20 -6.58 -5.59
C LYS A 63 7.12 -5.83 -4.63
N ILE A 64 6.64 -4.73 -4.05
CA ILE A 64 7.42 -3.93 -3.09
C ILE A 64 7.58 -4.67 -1.76
N ALA A 65 6.51 -5.31 -1.26
CA ALA A 65 6.57 -6.12 -0.05
C ALA A 65 7.62 -7.24 -0.15
N ALA A 66 7.74 -7.87 -1.33
CA ALA A 66 8.68 -8.97 -1.57
C ALA A 66 10.16 -8.54 -1.65
N LEU A 67 10.46 -7.23 -1.59
CA LEU A 67 11.84 -6.76 -1.60
C LEU A 67 12.63 -7.37 -0.42
N PRO A 68 13.88 -7.80 -0.66
CA PRO A 68 14.70 -8.36 0.39
C PRO A 68 15.03 -7.30 1.44
N ALA A 69 15.32 -7.75 2.66
CA ALA A 69 16.00 -6.91 3.62
C ALA A 69 17.37 -6.49 3.08
N MET A 70 17.80 -5.26 3.41
CA MET A 70 19.03 -4.67 2.89
C MET A 70 20.17 -4.65 3.93
N ASP A 71 19.86 -4.90 5.20
CA ASP A 71 20.78 -4.85 6.34
C ASP A 71 20.82 -6.16 7.14
N GLU A 72 21.70 -6.20 8.14
CA GLU A 72 21.91 -7.36 9.02
C GLU A 72 20.75 -7.61 9.99
N ASP A 73 19.95 -6.57 10.27
CA ASP A 73 18.75 -6.64 11.11
C ASP A 73 17.60 -7.35 10.40
N ASN A 74 17.74 -7.58 9.08
CA ASN A 74 16.78 -8.27 8.23
C ASN A 74 15.41 -7.56 8.21
N ASP A 75 15.44 -6.23 8.33
CA ASP A 75 14.25 -5.40 8.29
C ASP A 75 13.64 -5.40 6.88
N ARG A 76 12.38 -5.83 6.81
CA ARG A 76 11.60 -5.89 5.58
C ARG A 76 10.66 -4.70 5.48
N VAL A 77 10.20 -4.44 4.27
CA VAL A 77 9.12 -3.48 4.03
C VAL A 77 7.92 -3.82 4.92
N CYS A 78 7.43 -2.83 5.66
CA CYS A 78 6.19 -2.94 6.42
C CYS A 78 5.20 -1.83 6.01
N GLY A 79 3.94 -1.96 6.39
CA GLY A 79 2.94 -0.95 6.04
C GLY A 79 1.50 -1.42 6.20
N LEU A 80 0.59 -0.50 5.89
CA LEU A 80 -0.85 -0.72 6.03
C LEU A 80 -1.60 0.04 4.95
N PHE A 81 -2.56 -0.63 4.31
CA PHE A 81 -3.53 0.00 3.43
C PHE A 81 -4.94 -0.35 3.88
N LEU A 82 -5.83 0.63 3.75
CA LEU A 82 -7.26 0.45 3.86
C LEU A 82 -7.88 0.68 2.49
N VAL A 83 -8.70 -0.29 2.07
CA VAL A 83 -9.42 -0.28 0.80
C VAL A 83 -10.90 -0.26 1.09
N SER A 84 -11.53 0.89 0.86
CA SER A 84 -12.96 1.06 1.04
C SER A 84 -13.67 0.91 -0.30
N HIS A 85 -14.61 -0.03 -0.39
CA HIS A 85 -15.44 -0.26 -1.57
C HIS A 85 -16.79 0.46 -1.42
N GLU A 86 -17.38 0.91 -2.52
CA GLU A 86 -18.69 1.59 -2.50
C GLU A 86 -19.83 0.77 -1.87
N GLU A 87 -19.68 -0.55 -1.82
CA GLU A 87 -20.62 -1.47 -1.19
C GLU A 87 -20.56 -1.47 0.36
N GLY A 88 -19.75 -0.58 0.95
CA GLY A 88 -19.58 -0.45 2.40
C GLY A 88 -18.65 -1.49 3.01
N ARG A 89 -18.01 -2.34 2.19
CA ARG A 89 -16.95 -3.26 2.63
C ARG A 89 -15.62 -2.53 2.69
N GLN A 90 -14.86 -2.80 3.74
CA GLN A 90 -13.47 -2.36 3.84
C GLN A 90 -12.55 -3.57 3.99
N ASP A 91 -11.47 -3.58 3.22
CA ASP A 91 -10.38 -4.54 3.34
C ASP A 91 -9.14 -3.82 3.90
N GLU A 92 -8.42 -4.53 4.76
CA GLU A 92 -7.13 -4.11 5.30
C GLU A 92 -6.04 -4.95 4.62
N TRP A 93 -5.03 -4.29 4.08
CA TRP A 93 -3.81 -4.94 3.57
C TRP A 93 -2.68 -4.65 4.54
N GLN A 94 -2.20 -5.69 5.21
CA GLN A 94 -1.06 -5.63 6.11
C GLN A 94 0.19 -6.07 5.36
N ILE A 95 1.18 -5.19 5.29
CA ILE A 95 2.46 -5.49 4.67
C ILE A 95 3.43 -5.82 5.79
N ARG A 96 3.93 -7.05 5.80
CA ARG A 96 4.93 -7.56 6.74
C ARG A 96 5.52 -8.86 6.21
N ASP A 97 6.69 -9.23 6.74
CA ASP A 97 7.31 -10.54 6.49
C ASP A 97 7.51 -10.88 5.00
N GLY A 98 7.66 -9.85 4.16
CA GLY A 98 7.85 -10.04 2.72
C GLY A 98 6.55 -10.27 1.93
N GLN A 99 5.38 -10.10 2.56
CA GLN A 99 4.07 -10.46 2.02
C GLN A 99 3.02 -9.39 2.27
N VAL A 100 1.88 -9.56 1.60
CA VAL A 100 0.66 -8.77 1.82
C VAL A 100 -0.42 -9.69 2.37
N HIS A 101 -0.82 -9.50 3.62
CA HIS A 101 -1.94 -10.20 4.23
C HIS A 101 -3.20 -9.37 4.08
N ILE A 102 -4.26 -9.98 3.55
CA ILE A 102 -5.53 -9.30 3.29
C ILE A 102 -6.56 -9.86 4.25
N SER A 103 -7.25 -8.97 4.96
CA SER A 103 -8.38 -9.32 5.84
C SER A 103 -9.46 -8.25 5.76
N GLN A 104 -10.66 -8.57 6.21
CA GLN A 104 -11.69 -7.55 6.41
C GLN A 104 -11.20 -6.53 7.45
N ALA A 105 -11.36 -5.24 7.15
CA ALA A 105 -10.98 -4.18 8.08
C ALA A 105 -11.90 -4.20 9.32
N PRO A 106 -11.34 -4.02 10.53
CA PRO A 106 -12.15 -3.90 11.75
C PRO A 106 -13.15 -2.72 11.69
N PRO A 107 -14.35 -2.84 12.29
CA PRO A 107 -15.39 -1.79 12.26
C PRO A 107 -14.96 -0.41 12.81
N ARG A 108 -13.87 -0.38 13.59
CA ARG A 108 -13.28 0.89 14.07
C ARG A 108 -12.81 1.82 12.93
N TYR A 109 -12.67 1.32 11.71
CA TYR A 109 -12.27 2.09 10.53
C TYR A 109 -13.46 2.61 9.70
N ASP A 110 -14.70 2.36 10.13
CA ASP A 110 -15.91 2.78 9.39
C ASP A 110 -15.99 4.31 9.24
N TYR A 111 -15.41 5.08 10.16
CA TYR A 111 -15.36 6.55 10.07
C TYR A 111 -14.58 7.06 8.84
N LEU A 112 -13.73 6.22 8.24
CA LEU A 112 -12.96 6.56 7.05
C LEU A 112 -13.80 6.48 5.77
N TRP A 113 -14.98 5.88 5.83
CA TRP A 113 -15.92 5.75 4.71
C TRP A 113 -17.04 6.81 4.69
N GLN A 114 -17.16 7.62 5.75
CA GLN A 114 -18.21 8.65 5.85
C GLN A 114 -18.07 9.78 4.85
#